data_AF-A0A8W8HTJ0-F1
#
_entry.id   AF-A0A8W8HTJ0-F1
#
_cell.length_a   1.000
_cell.length_b   1.000
_cell.length_c   1.000
_cell.angle_alpha   90.00
_cell.angle_beta   90.00
_cell.angle_gamma   90.00
#
_symmetry.space_group_name_H-M   'P 1'
#
loop_
_entity.id
_entity.type
_entity.pdbx_description
1 polymer ?
#
loop_
_entity_poly.entity_id
_entity_poly.type
_entity_poly.pdbx_seq_one_letter_code
_entity_poly.pdbx_strand_id
1 'polypeptide(L)' 'LPLPSDDSTSFMTSASKILWAPVSRNDIAWNFEKFLITPDGKPHRRYSRHYIMTNIQSEIKKLIEEFKVK' A
#
# COMPACT_ATOMS: atom_id res chain seq x y z
N LEU A 1 6.40 1.04 -8.01
CA LEU A 1 5.68 1.27 -6.74
C LEU A 1 6.61 1.00 -5.55
N PRO A 2 6.44 1.67 -4.39
CA PRO A 2 7.12 1.29 -3.15
C PRO A 2 6.65 -0.11 -2.71
N LEU A 3 7.42 -0.79 -1.84
CA LEU A 3 6.99 -2.04 -1.22
C LEU A 3 6.02 -1.76 -0.06
N PRO A 4 5.16 -2.72 0.33
CA PRO A 4 4.31 -2.56 1.51
C PRO A 4 5.16 -2.38 2.77
N SER A 5 4.74 -1.45 3.63
CA SER A 5 5.47 -1.07 4.84
C SER A 5 5.38 -2.10 5.96
N ASP A 6 4.27 -2.84 6.02
CA ASP A 6 3.98 -3.88 7.01
C ASP A 6 4.47 -5.28 6.57
N ASP A 7 4.63 -5.51 5.27
CA ASP A 7 5.20 -6.74 4.72
C ASP A 7 5.93 -6.46 3.41
N SER A 8 7.25 -6.27 3.51
CA SER A 8 8.11 -5.93 2.37
C SER A 8 8.62 -7.14 1.59
N THR A 9 8.29 -8.36 2.04
CA THR A 9 8.90 -9.60 1.52
C THR A 9 7.90 -10.48 0.79
N SER A 10 6.67 -10.59 1.30
CA SER A 10 5.67 -11.45 0.71
C SER A 10 5.14 -10.87 -0.59
N PHE A 11 5.13 -11.70 -1.63
CA PHE A 11 4.43 -11.40 -2.88
C PHE A 11 3.25 -12.36 -3.05
N MET A 12 3.49 -13.51 -3.66
CA MET A 12 2.45 -14.51 -3.95
C MET A 12 2.80 -15.85 -3.33
N THR A 13 1.80 -16.59 -2.84
CA THR A 13 2.03 -17.91 -2.23
C THR A 13 2.27 -19.02 -3.25
N SER A 14 1.82 -18.83 -4.49
CA SER A 14 2.07 -19.77 -5.59
C SER A 14 2.31 -19.01 -6.87
N ALA A 15 3.36 -19.40 -7.60
CA ALA A 15 3.69 -18.83 -8.91
C ALA A 15 2.57 -19.05 -9.95
N SER A 16 1.79 -20.13 -9.84
CA SER A 16 0.69 -20.44 -10.77
C SER A 16 -0.44 -19.41 -10.77
N LYS A 17 -0.50 -18.55 -9.74
CA LYS A 17 -1.49 -17.47 -9.64
C LYS A 17 -1.02 -16.16 -10.29
N ILE A 18 0.22 -16.13 -10.80
CA ILE A 18 0.77 -14.98 -11.53
C ILE A 18 0.51 -15.23 -13.01
N LEU A 19 -0.43 -14.47 -13.57
CA LEU A 19 -0.88 -14.61 -14.97
C LEU A 19 -0.47 -13.43 -15.84
N TRP A 20 0.53 -12.65 -15.41
CA TRP A 20 0.99 -11.44 -16.08
C TRP A 20 2.51 -11.45 -16.30
N ALA A 21 2.95 -10.64 -17.27
CA ALA A 21 4.35 -10.39 -17.57
C ALA A 21 4.55 -8.95 -18.09
N PRO A 22 5.70 -8.31 -17.81
CA PRO A 22 6.77 -8.79 -16.93
C PRO A 22 6.34 -8.80 -15.46
N VAL A 23 6.96 -9.66 -14.65
CA VAL A 23 6.73 -9.72 -13.20
C VAL A 23 7.77 -8.85 -12.50
N SER A 24 7.33 -7.97 -11.62
CA SER A 24 8.18 -7.10 -10.81
C SER A 24 7.97 -7.33 -9.31
N ARG A 25 9.02 -7.17 -8.51
CA ARG A 25 8.93 -7.28 -7.03
C ARG A 25 7.95 -6.27 -6.42
N ASN A 26 7.66 -5.19 -7.11
CA ASN A 26 6.76 -4.14 -6.63
C ASN A 26 5.35 -4.22 -7.23
N ASP A 27 5.01 -5.28 -7.95
CA ASP A 27 3.66 -5.54 -8.45
C ASP A 27 2.66 -5.61 -7.28
N ILE A 28 1.38 -5.43 -7.60
CA ILE A 28 0.30 -5.65 -6.63
C ILE A 28 0.15 -7.16 -6.43
N ALA A 29 0.39 -7.60 -5.20
CA ALA A 29 0.40 -9.00 -4.84
C ALA A 29 -1.01 -9.59 -4.77
N TRP A 30 -2.00 -8.82 -4.33
CA TRP A 30 -3.38 -9.29 -4.20
C TRP A 30 -4.38 -8.14 -4.11
N ASN A 31 -5.66 -8.49 -4.09
CA ASN A 31 -6.74 -7.56 -3.80
C ASN A 31 -6.54 -6.89 -2.42
N PHE A 32 -7.02 -5.65 -2.32
CA PHE A 32 -6.98 -4.85 -1.09
C PHE A 32 -5.58 -4.51 -0.58
N GLU A 33 -4.60 -4.31 -1.44
CA GLU A 33 -3.49 -3.43 -1.09
C GLU A 33 -3.94 -1.97 -1.03
N LYS A 34 -3.30 -1.16 -0.18
CA LYS A 34 -3.70 0.23 0.06
C LYS A 34 -2.54 1.17 -0.16
N PHE A 35 -2.81 2.32 -0.76
CA PHE A 35 -1.85 3.41 -0.94
C PHE A 35 -2.42 4.65 -0.27
N LEU A 36 -1.74 5.13 0.76
CA LEU A 36 -2.05 6.42 1.37
C LEU A 36 -1.25 7.49 0.62
N ILE A 37 -1.97 8.46 0.06
CA ILE A 37 -1.41 9.54 -0.76
C ILE A 37 -1.57 10.84 0.02
N THR A 38 -0.52 11.65 0.07
CA THR A 38 -0.56 12.97 0.70
C THR A 38 -1.32 13.98 -0.18
N PRO A 39 -1.80 15.10 0.39
CA PRO A 39 -2.51 16.15 -0.36
C PRO A 39 -1.72 16.77 -1.52
N ASP A 40 -0.38 16.74 -1.48
CA ASP A 40 0.48 17.17 -2.60
C ASP A 40 0.62 16.10 -3.71
N GLY A 41 -0.15 15.01 -3.64
CA GLY A 41 -0.21 13.96 -4.65
C GLY A 41 0.90 12.92 -4.55
N LYS A 42 1.73 12.96 -3.50
CA LYS A 42 2.87 12.04 -3.35
C LYS A 42 2.48 10.77 -2.57
N PRO A 43 3.06 9.60 -2.89
CA PRO A 43 2.86 8.40 -2.07
C PRO A 43 3.43 8.60 -0.66
N HIS A 44 2.58 8.49 0.36
CA HIS A 44 3.00 8.49 1.76
C HIS A 44 3.43 7.09 2.20
N ARG A 45 2.55 6.11 1.97
CA ARG A 45 2.76 4.74 2.45
C ARG A 45 1.95 3.73 1.63
N ARG A 46 2.49 2.53 1.49
CA ARG A 46 1.81 1.34 0.95
C ARG A 46 1.59 0.33 2.07
N TYR A 47 0.43 -0.32 2.06
CA TYR A 47 0.06 -1.37 3.02
C TYR A 47 -0.32 -2.65 2.30
N SER A 48 0.06 -3.77 2.88
CA SER A 48 -0.18 -5.10 2.32
C SER A 48 -1.67 -5.44 2.33
N ARG A 49 -2.03 -6.52 1.63
CA ARG A 49 -3.38 -7.07 1.61
C ARG A 49 -3.93 -7.40 2.99
N HIS A 50 -3.06 -7.76 3.94
CA HIS A 50 -3.44 -8.19 5.28
C HIS A 50 -3.58 -7.03 6.26
N TYR A 51 -3.10 -5.83 5.91
CA TYR A 51 -3.20 -4.67 6.79
C TYR A 51 -4.66 -4.25 6.97
N ILE A 52 -5.09 -4.08 8.21
CA ILE A 52 -6.47 -3.75 8.55
C ILE A 52 -6.74 -2.28 8.18
N MET A 53 -7.80 -2.04 7.40
CA MET A 53 -8.18 -0.70 6.92
C MET A 53 -8.36 0.31 8.06
N THR A 54 -8.98 -0.09 9.17
CA THR A 54 -9.26 0.80 10.31
C THR A 54 -7.97 1.32 10.96
N ASN A 55 -6.86 0.59 10.90
CA ASN A 55 -5.59 1.04 11.46
C ASN A 55 -5.00 2.24 10.69
N ILE A 56 -5.37 2.41 9.41
CA ILE A 56 -4.94 3.53 8.56
C ILE A 56 -5.60 4.85 9.01
N GLN A 57 -6.74 4.80 9.71
CA GLN A 57 -7.50 5.98 10.14
C GLN A 57 -6.64 6.95 10.98
N SER A 58 -5.80 6.43 11.87
CA SER A 58 -4.92 7.27 12.70
C SER A 58 -3.89 8.04 11.88
N GLU A 59 -3.37 7.44 10.80
CA GLU A 59 -2.42 8.08 9.90
C GLU A 59 -3.09 9.10 8.99
N ILE A 60 -4.32 8.81 8.52
CA ILE A 60 -5.12 9.78 7.77
C ILE A 60 -5.36 11.05 8.60
N LYS A 61 -5.74 10.91 9.88
CA LYS A 61 -5.93 12.06 10.78
C LYS A 61 -4.67 12.89 10.93
N LYS A 62 -3.51 12.24 11.16
CA LYS A 62 -2.21 12.92 11.24
C LYS A 62 -1.88 13.70 9.97
N LEU A 63 -2.11 13.11 8.80
CA LEU A 63 -1.85 13.79 7.53
C LEU A 63 -2.79 14.99 7.30
N ILE A 64 -4.06 14.88 7.70
CA ILE A 64 -5.00 16.01 7.63
C ILE A 64 -4.50 17.19 8.48
N GLU A 65 -4.04 16.91 9.71
CA GLU A 65 -3.49 17.91 10.62
C GLU A 65 -2.18 18.51 10.10
N GLU A 66 -1.24 17.67 9.64
CA GLU A 66 0.08 18.07 9.14
C GLU A 66 -0.02 18.97 7.90
N PHE A 67 -0.85 18.58 6.93
CA PHE A 67 -1.03 19.32 5.68
C PHE A 67 -2.05 20.47 5.81
N LYS A 68 -2.68 20.62 6.98
CA LYS A 68 -3.73 21.62 7.22
C LYS A 68 -4.80 21.58 6.12
N VAL A 69 -5.21 20.36 5.74
CA VAL A 69 -6.22 20.14 4.72
C VAL A 69 -7.51 20.78 5.22
N LYS A 70 -8.02 21.76 4.46
CA LYS A 70 -9.24 22.50 4.80
C LYS A 70 -10.49 21.67 4.55
#